data_AF-A0A3N7G1X4-F1
#
_entry.id   AF-A0A3N7G1X4-F1
#
_cell.length_a   1.000
_cell.length_b   1.000
_cell.length_c   1.000
_cell.angle_alpha   90.00
_cell.angle_beta   90.00
_cell.angle_gamma   90.00
#
_symmetry.space_group_name_H-M   'P 1'
#
loop_
_entity.id
_entity.type
_entity.pdbx_description
1 polymer ?
#
loop_
_entity_poly.entity_id
_entity_poly.type
_entity_poly.pdbx_seq_one_letter_code
_entity_poly.pdbx_strand_id
1 'polypeptide(L)'
;MKPRQEQEEDEERLRQRKLEESLEIKSLRRIVSAYLNYAEAAEEDVKRYERSFRKLPPSHKAFEPPLDMSQDIDDSGELHFEWPPNDGNVCSHESTTARGSCSKLDEACCGESSNVMSKLAEGLTANEEVQIEGCHGSDTGSCLAGEENNKMTAECCGNHVSDSNGNVPSSPRDWLDPSFQLHVPLVDVDKVRCILRNIVRDWAAEGQKERDQCYKPILEELNSLFPSRCNKSPPTCLVPGAGLGRLALEISCLGFVSQGNEFSYYMMICSSFILNQTQNAGEWTIYPWIHSNCNSLSDSDQLRPVSFPDIHPASAGITEGFSMCGGDFVEVYSDPSQVED
;
A
#
# COMPACT_ATOMS: atom_id res chain seq x y z
N MET A 1 -14.80 32.97 -36.43
CA MET A 1 -13.48 33.19 -35.80
C MET A 1 -13.72 33.16 -34.30
N LYS A 2 -13.21 32.15 -33.57
CA LYS A 2 -13.27 32.19 -32.11
C LYS A 2 -12.54 33.46 -31.62
N PRO A 3 -13.06 34.19 -30.62
CA PRO A 3 -12.37 35.35 -30.06
C PRO A 3 -10.97 34.96 -29.58
N ARG A 4 -10.00 35.87 -29.73
CA ARG A 4 -8.58 35.62 -29.41
C ARG A 4 -8.36 35.15 -27.96
N GLN A 5 -9.21 35.61 -27.03
CA GLN A 5 -9.21 35.16 -25.63
C GLN A 5 -9.62 33.69 -25.48
N GLU A 6 -10.63 33.20 -26.20
CA GLU A 6 -11.01 31.78 -26.17
C GLU A 6 -9.91 30.87 -26.75
N GLN A 7 -9.14 31.37 -27.71
CA GLN A 7 -8.01 30.63 -28.29
C GLN A 7 -6.83 30.53 -27.31
N GLU A 8 -6.53 31.62 -26.59
CA GLU A 8 -5.48 31.63 -25.56
C GLU A 8 -5.84 30.72 -24.38
N GLU A 9 -7.10 30.73 -23.92
CA GLU A 9 -7.59 29.81 -22.89
C GLU A 9 -7.56 28.34 -23.34
N ASP A 10 -7.95 28.04 -24.59
CA ASP A 10 -7.89 26.69 -25.15
C ASP A 10 -6.43 26.17 -25.19
N GLU A 11 -5.48 27.03 -25.54
CA GLU A 11 -4.05 26.70 -25.55
C GLU A 11 -3.48 26.49 -24.14
N GLU A 12 -3.89 27.29 -23.16
CA GLU A 12 -3.47 27.14 -21.76
C GLU A 12 -4.00 25.83 -21.17
N ARG A 13 -5.28 25.52 -21.38
CA ARG A 13 -5.88 24.22 -20.98
C ARG A 13 -5.19 23.03 -21.64
N LEU A 14 -4.72 23.17 -22.88
CA LEU A 14 -3.95 22.12 -23.55
C LEU A 14 -2.55 21.95 -22.94
N ARG A 15 -1.86 23.05 -22.61
CA ARG A 15 -0.56 23.01 -21.94
C ARG A 15 -0.66 22.36 -20.56
N GLN A 16 -1.69 22.72 -19.80
CA GLN A 16 -1.95 22.15 -18.48
C GLN A 16 -2.15 20.64 -18.55
N ARG A 17 -3.02 20.16 -19.45
CA ARG A 17 -3.25 18.72 -19.65
C ARG A 17 -1.99 17.96 -20.03
N LYS A 18 -1.16 18.52 -20.91
CA LYS A 18 0.13 17.90 -21.29
C LYS A 18 1.11 17.84 -20.12
N LEU A 19 1.09 18.84 -19.24
CA LEU A 19 1.91 18.85 -18.03
C LEU A 19 1.44 17.77 -17.05
N GLU A 20 0.14 17.66 -16.82
CA GLU A 20 -0.47 16.63 -15.98
C GLU A 20 -0.15 15.22 -16.49
N GLU A 21 -0.35 14.96 -17.79
CA GLU A 21 -0.01 13.68 -18.43
C GLU A 21 1.49 13.33 -18.24
N SER A 22 2.37 14.31 -18.40
CA SER A 22 3.82 14.12 -18.20
C SER A 22 4.16 13.80 -16.73
N LEU A 23 3.53 14.48 -15.78
CA LEU A 23 3.69 14.23 -14.35
C LEU A 23 3.14 12.85 -13.95
N GLU A 24 2.03 12.45 -14.54
CA GLU A 24 1.40 11.15 -14.35
C GLU A 24 2.30 10.02 -14.87
N ILE A 25 2.81 10.12 -16.11
CA ILE A 25 3.77 9.16 -16.68
C ILE A 25 5.01 9.05 -15.78
N LYS A 26 5.53 10.18 -15.29
CA LYS A 26 6.69 10.20 -14.39
C LYS A 26 6.38 9.50 -13.06
N SER A 27 5.20 9.76 -12.50
CA SER A 27 4.72 9.12 -11.27
C SER A 27 4.58 7.61 -11.48
N LEU A 28 3.94 7.18 -12.55
CA LEU A 28 3.75 5.76 -12.88
C LEU A 28 5.08 5.03 -13.03
N ARG A 29 6.05 5.62 -13.75
CA ARG A 29 7.41 5.04 -13.86
C ARG A 29 8.08 4.87 -12.51
N ARG A 30 7.98 5.87 -11.62
CA ARG A 30 8.52 5.78 -10.25
C ARG A 30 7.87 4.64 -9.47
N ILE A 31 6.56 4.46 -9.59
CA ILE A 31 5.79 3.44 -8.89
C ILE A 31 6.14 2.04 -9.42
N VAL A 32 6.25 1.88 -10.73
CA VAL A 32 6.71 0.62 -11.36
C VAL A 32 8.13 0.29 -10.90
N SER A 33 9.05 1.26 -10.88
CA SER A 33 10.39 1.07 -10.30
C SER A 33 10.32 0.62 -8.84
N ALA A 34 9.40 1.17 -8.03
CA ALA A 34 9.26 0.77 -6.64
C ALA A 34 8.85 -0.69 -6.48
N TYR A 35 7.91 -1.18 -7.29
CA TYR A 35 7.55 -2.60 -7.32
C TYR A 35 8.72 -3.49 -7.76
N LEU A 36 9.43 -3.11 -8.83
CA LEU A 36 10.53 -3.90 -9.38
C LEU A 36 11.72 -4.01 -8.43
N ASN A 37 12.04 -2.94 -7.71
CA ASN A 37 13.20 -2.87 -6.82
C ASN A 37 12.87 -3.21 -5.35
N TYR A 38 11.62 -3.54 -5.04
CA TYR A 38 11.20 -3.88 -3.67
C TYR A 38 12.02 -5.02 -3.05
N ALA A 39 12.35 -6.06 -3.83
CA ALA A 39 13.11 -7.19 -3.34
C ALA A 39 14.53 -6.79 -2.92
N GLU A 40 15.22 -5.98 -3.72
CA GLU A 40 16.55 -5.46 -3.39
C GLU A 40 16.49 -4.56 -2.15
N ALA A 41 15.48 -3.68 -2.06
CA ALA A 41 15.29 -2.83 -0.89
C ALA A 41 15.04 -3.64 0.40
N ALA A 42 14.26 -4.72 0.30
CA ALA A 42 14.03 -5.64 1.42
C ALA A 42 15.32 -6.36 1.85
N GLU A 43 16.15 -6.79 0.89
CA GLU A 43 17.44 -7.43 1.17
C GLU A 43 18.43 -6.46 1.84
N GLU A 44 18.47 -5.20 1.41
CA GLU A 44 19.33 -4.18 2.03
C GLU A 44 18.98 -3.92 3.50
N ASP A 45 17.70 -3.99 3.87
CA ASP A 45 17.29 -3.89 5.27
C ASP A 45 17.79 -5.08 6.09
N VAL A 46 17.72 -6.31 5.56
CA VAL A 46 18.30 -7.50 6.21
C VAL A 46 19.81 -7.36 6.36
N LYS A 47 20.53 -6.96 5.30
CA LYS A 47 21.98 -6.69 5.35
C LYS A 47 22.33 -5.61 6.37
N ARG A 48 21.47 -4.60 6.55
CA ARG A 48 21.65 -3.57 7.59
C ARG A 48 21.55 -4.20 8.98
N TYR A 49 20.56 -5.05 9.24
CA TYR A 49 20.43 -5.75 10.53
C TYR A 49 21.61 -6.68 10.79
N GLU A 50 22.05 -7.45 9.80
CA GLU A 50 23.23 -8.30 9.91
C GLU A 50 24.50 -7.50 10.22
N ARG A 51 24.73 -6.38 9.53
CA ARG A 51 25.89 -5.51 9.79
C ARG A 51 25.87 -4.98 11.22
N SER A 52 24.70 -4.62 11.74
CA SER A 52 24.54 -4.19 13.13
C SER A 52 24.81 -5.33 14.12
N PHE A 53 24.26 -6.51 13.87
CA PHE A 53 24.48 -7.70 14.71
C PHE A 53 25.96 -8.12 14.73
N ARG A 54 26.65 -8.09 13.58
CA ARG A 54 28.08 -8.43 13.46
C ARG A 54 28.98 -7.53 14.31
N LYS A 55 28.58 -6.28 14.57
CA LYS A 55 29.32 -5.34 15.43
C LYS A 55 29.20 -5.65 16.92
N LEU A 56 28.26 -6.51 17.32
CA LEU A 56 28.08 -6.86 18.74
C LEU A 56 29.25 -7.71 19.27
N PRO A 57 29.65 -7.52 20.55
CA PRO A 57 30.60 -8.41 21.22
C PRO A 57 30.14 -9.87 21.23
N PRO A 58 31.05 -10.86 21.24
CA PRO A 58 30.68 -12.28 21.29
C PRO A 58 29.73 -12.65 22.44
N SER A 59 29.88 -12.01 23.61
CA SER A 59 29.01 -12.22 24.77
C SER A 59 27.54 -11.86 24.49
N HIS A 60 27.28 -10.88 23.64
CA HIS A 60 25.91 -10.47 23.27
C HIS A 60 25.34 -11.29 22.11
N LYS A 61 26.19 -12.00 21.35
CA LYS A 61 25.76 -12.92 20.29
C LYS A 61 25.48 -14.33 20.81
N ALA A 62 25.92 -14.63 22.03
CA ALA A 62 25.75 -15.94 22.67
C ALA A 62 24.34 -16.16 23.24
N PHE A 63 23.52 -15.12 23.34
CA PHE A 63 22.09 -15.26 23.56
C PHE A 63 21.47 -15.72 22.23
N GLU A 64 20.99 -16.96 22.17
CA GLU A 64 20.27 -17.52 21.02
C GLU A 64 18.99 -16.72 20.69
N PRO A 65 18.44 -16.85 19.46
CA PRO A 65 17.25 -16.12 18.98
C PRO A 65 16.01 -16.34 19.87
N PRO A 66 14.98 -15.50 19.73
CA PRO A 66 14.21 -14.95 20.85
C PRO A 66 13.59 -16.03 21.72
N LEU A 67 13.62 -15.77 23.03
CA LEU A 67 12.77 -16.45 24.02
C LEU A 67 11.35 -16.52 23.46
N ASP A 68 10.89 -17.73 23.18
CA ASP A 68 9.51 -18.00 22.77
C ASP A 68 8.57 -17.57 23.90
N MET A 69 8.07 -16.34 23.82
CA MET A 69 7.14 -15.78 24.81
C MET A 69 5.72 -16.36 24.66
N SER A 70 5.48 -17.29 23.72
CA SER A 70 4.20 -17.98 23.62
C SER A 70 3.96 -18.98 24.76
N GLN A 71 5.00 -19.29 25.55
CA GLN A 71 4.93 -20.26 26.64
C GLN A 71 4.30 -19.71 27.93
N ASP A 72 4.02 -18.41 28.02
CA ASP A 72 3.52 -17.76 29.26
C ASP A 72 1.99 -17.49 29.27
N ILE A 73 1.20 -18.13 28.39
CA ILE A 73 -0.27 -18.03 28.40
C ILE A 73 -0.90 -19.42 28.55
N ASP A 74 -0.64 -20.06 29.68
CA ASP A 74 -1.58 -20.91 30.45
C ASP A 74 -0.79 -21.81 31.42
N ASP A 75 -0.81 -21.49 32.72
CA ASP A 75 -1.10 -22.53 33.71
C ASP A 75 -1.67 -21.91 34.99
N SER A 76 -2.99 -22.03 35.12
CA SER A 76 -3.60 -22.11 36.44
C SER A 76 -3.45 -23.56 36.91
N GLY A 77 -2.28 -23.88 37.47
CA GLY A 77 -1.94 -25.24 37.88
C GLY A 77 -0.98 -25.20 39.07
N GLU A 78 -1.43 -25.73 40.19
CA GLU A 78 -0.72 -25.80 41.46
C GLU A 78 0.67 -26.46 41.33
N LEU A 79 1.72 -25.77 41.79
CA LEU A 79 2.95 -26.43 42.22
C LEU A 79 3.26 -26.06 43.67
N HIS A 80 2.91 -27.01 44.52
CA HIS A 80 3.39 -27.25 45.88
C HIS A 80 4.88 -26.88 46.03
N PHE A 81 5.16 -25.84 46.82
CA PHE A 81 6.49 -25.61 47.37
C PHE A 81 6.53 -26.18 48.79
N GLU A 82 7.27 -27.28 48.98
CA GLU A 82 7.62 -27.78 50.31
C GLU A 82 8.54 -26.78 51.01
N TRP A 83 8.15 -26.31 52.21
CA TRP A 83 9.02 -25.58 53.13
C TRP A 83 9.58 -26.52 54.20
N PRO A 84 10.88 -26.40 54.57
CA PRO A 84 11.41 -27.07 55.75
C PRO A 84 11.03 -26.30 57.03
N PRO A 85 11.05 -26.97 58.21
CA PRO A 85 10.21 -26.58 59.32
C PRO A 85 10.80 -25.46 60.20
N ASN A 86 9.83 -24.67 60.65
CA ASN A 86 9.78 -23.72 61.75
C ASN A 86 10.71 -24.00 62.94
N ASP A 87 11.53 -23.01 63.30
CA ASP A 87 11.97 -22.77 64.67
C ASP A 87 11.67 -21.31 65.02
N GLY A 88 10.87 -21.14 66.08
CA GLY A 88 10.31 -19.87 66.50
C GLY A 88 11.34 -18.91 67.10
N ASN A 89 11.04 -17.61 67.09
CA ASN A 89 10.72 -16.81 68.29
C ASN A 89 10.62 -15.31 67.94
N VAL A 90 9.50 -14.69 68.35
CA VAL A 90 9.39 -13.37 69.03
C VAL A 90 9.58 -12.01 68.28
N CYS A 91 8.49 -11.23 68.41
CA CYS A 91 8.34 -9.76 68.56
C CYS A 91 8.42 -8.76 67.38
N SER A 92 7.22 -8.25 67.03
CA SER A 92 6.72 -6.87 67.23
C SER A 92 7.18 -5.69 66.34
N HIS A 93 6.18 -4.82 66.07
CA HIS A 93 6.21 -3.47 65.46
C HIS A 93 6.47 -3.45 63.94
N GLU A 94 5.87 -2.60 63.10
CA GLU A 94 4.97 -1.46 63.26
C GLU A 94 4.34 -1.15 61.89
N SER A 95 3.15 -0.56 61.88
CA SER A 95 2.54 0.01 60.68
C SER A 95 3.20 1.34 60.31
N THR A 96 3.46 1.56 59.02
CA THR A 96 3.48 2.93 58.48
C THR A 96 3.02 2.96 57.04
N THR A 97 1.98 3.76 56.85
CA THR A 97 1.33 4.17 55.59
C THR A 97 2.26 5.03 54.72
N ALA A 98 2.25 4.79 53.40
CA ALA A 98 2.46 5.85 52.42
C ALA A 98 1.59 5.60 51.16
N ARG A 99 0.76 6.61 50.89
CA ARG A 99 -0.21 6.76 49.80
C ARG A 99 0.48 6.89 48.44
N GLY A 100 -0.18 6.39 47.39
CA GLY A 100 0.10 6.73 46.00
C GLY A 100 -0.98 6.20 45.06
N SER A 101 -2.08 6.95 44.95
CA SER A 101 -3.20 6.72 44.03
C SER A 101 -2.83 7.14 42.60
N CYS A 102 -3.19 6.35 41.59
CA CYS A 102 -3.65 6.91 40.32
C CYS A 102 -4.57 5.95 39.55
N SER A 103 -5.54 6.56 38.92
CA SER A 103 -6.78 6.09 38.31
C SER A 103 -6.62 5.49 36.91
N LYS A 104 -7.65 4.74 36.52
CA LYS A 104 -8.04 4.39 35.16
C LYS A 104 -7.85 5.53 34.16
N LEU A 105 -7.50 5.20 32.92
CA LEU A 105 -7.88 5.95 31.73
C LEU A 105 -8.01 5.02 30.51
N ASP A 106 -9.03 5.35 29.72
CA ASP A 106 -9.58 4.66 28.56
C ASP A 106 -8.76 4.86 27.26
N GLU A 107 -8.99 3.94 26.32
CA GLU A 107 -9.31 4.17 24.89
C GLU A 107 -8.57 5.28 24.11
N ALA A 108 -7.79 4.88 23.10
CA ALA A 108 -7.48 5.73 21.94
C ALA A 108 -7.15 4.87 20.69
N CYS A 109 -8.13 4.78 19.79
CA CYS A 109 -7.96 4.48 18.37
C CYS A 109 -7.27 5.66 17.66
N CYS A 110 -6.32 5.40 16.77
CA CYS A 110 -5.80 6.40 15.85
C CYS A 110 -6.42 6.21 14.46
N GLY A 111 -7.46 7.00 14.16
CA GLY A 111 -7.81 7.41 12.82
C GLY A 111 -7.41 8.87 12.64
N GLU A 112 -6.70 9.20 11.56
CA GLU A 112 -6.48 10.59 11.17
C GLU A 112 -7.14 10.85 9.82
N SER A 113 -8.16 11.70 9.87
CA SER A 113 -8.85 12.34 8.76
C SER A 113 -8.10 13.60 8.31
N SER A 114 -7.77 13.69 7.03
CA SER A 114 -7.26 14.91 6.40
C SER A 114 -8.43 15.85 6.05
N ASN A 115 -8.56 16.96 6.77
CA ASN A 115 -9.36 18.12 6.38
C ASN A 115 -8.44 19.34 6.30
N VAL A 116 -8.23 19.89 5.10
CA VAL A 116 -7.68 21.24 4.92
C VAL A 116 -8.75 22.08 4.23
N MET A 117 -9.35 22.97 5.00
CA MET A 117 -10.27 23.99 4.51
C MET A 117 -9.50 25.28 4.20
N SER A 118 -9.81 25.82 3.03
CA SER A 118 -9.30 27.04 2.41
C SER A 118 -9.50 28.29 3.26
N LYS A 119 -8.55 29.23 3.22
CA LYS A 119 -8.83 30.66 3.38
C LYS A 119 -7.79 31.54 2.67
N LEU A 120 -8.33 32.40 1.82
CA LEU A 120 -7.69 33.45 1.04
C LEU A 120 -7.46 34.70 1.93
N ALA A 121 -6.31 35.35 1.85
CA ALA A 121 -6.16 36.79 2.09
C ALA A 121 -4.83 37.32 1.48
N GLU A 122 -4.92 38.47 0.83
CA GLU A 122 -3.94 39.14 -0.03
C GLU A 122 -2.83 39.89 0.74
N GLY A 123 -1.66 40.06 0.09
CA GLY A 123 -0.95 41.35 0.06
C GLY A 123 0.42 41.50 0.75
N LEU A 124 1.45 41.64 -0.11
CA LEU A 124 2.66 42.50 0.00
C LEU A 124 3.97 42.00 0.67
N THR A 125 4.96 41.81 -0.22
CA THR A 125 6.38 42.22 -0.19
C THR A 125 7.28 41.85 1.00
N ALA A 126 8.33 41.06 0.75
CA ALA A 126 9.74 41.52 0.70
C ALA A 126 10.71 40.31 0.63
N ASN A 127 11.80 40.51 -0.11
CA ASN A 127 12.93 39.61 -0.28
C ASN A 127 13.67 39.37 1.04
N GLU A 128 14.21 38.17 1.23
CA GLU A 128 15.54 37.96 1.85
C GLU A 128 16.04 36.54 1.56
N GLU A 129 16.92 36.44 0.56
CA GLU A 129 17.88 35.35 0.42
C GLU A 129 19.06 35.59 1.37
N VAL A 130 19.47 34.60 2.14
CA VAL A 130 20.83 34.52 2.70
C VAL A 130 21.40 33.10 2.52
N GLN A 131 22.56 33.11 1.90
CA GLN A 131 23.50 32.05 1.54
C GLN A 131 23.99 31.18 2.70
N ILE A 132 24.42 29.95 2.39
CA ILE A 132 25.66 29.37 2.95
C ILE A 132 26.47 28.68 1.83
N GLU A 133 27.76 29.04 1.80
CA GLU A 133 28.91 28.58 1.00
C GLU A 133 29.00 27.04 0.84
N GLY A 134 29.60 26.44 -0.19
CA GLY A 134 30.71 26.84 -1.06
C GLY A 134 31.90 25.90 -0.84
N CYS A 135 32.19 25.00 -1.79
CA CYS A 135 33.52 24.38 -1.94
C CYS A 135 33.78 24.04 -3.41
N HIS A 136 34.86 24.64 -3.92
CA HIS A 136 35.35 24.63 -5.29
C HIS A 136 35.93 23.29 -5.75
N GLY A 137 35.85 23.03 -7.06
CA GLY A 137 36.59 21.97 -7.74
C GLY A 137 36.55 22.08 -9.27
N SER A 138 37.32 23.04 -9.80
CA SER A 138 37.94 23.16 -11.14
C SER A 138 37.18 22.80 -12.44
N ASP A 139 37.10 23.82 -13.30
CA ASP A 139 36.89 23.79 -14.75
C ASP A 139 37.77 22.80 -15.53
N THR A 140 37.19 22.18 -16.57
CA THR A 140 37.73 22.21 -17.93
C THR A 140 36.58 22.02 -18.92
N GLY A 141 36.38 23.02 -19.79
CA GLY A 141 35.26 23.08 -20.73
C GLY A 141 35.46 22.35 -22.05
N SER A 142 34.36 22.24 -22.80
CA SER A 142 34.36 22.40 -24.26
C SER A 142 32.92 22.56 -24.74
N CYS A 143 32.62 23.70 -25.36
CA CYS A 143 31.38 23.98 -26.07
C CYS A 143 31.48 23.40 -27.48
N LEU A 144 30.46 22.70 -27.98
CA LEU A 144 30.10 22.72 -29.40
C LEU A 144 28.58 22.54 -29.57
N ALA A 145 28.03 23.42 -30.41
CA ALA A 145 26.63 23.52 -30.82
C ALA A 145 26.37 22.74 -32.13
N GLY A 146 25.08 22.54 -32.46
CA GLY A 146 24.58 22.10 -33.76
C GLY A 146 23.48 21.04 -33.60
N GLU A 147 22.20 21.42 -33.58
CA GLU A 147 21.30 21.55 -34.74
C GLU A 147 20.76 20.21 -35.29
N GLU A 148 19.47 20.01 -34.96
CA GLU A 148 18.35 19.67 -35.84
C GLU A 148 18.24 18.36 -36.66
N ASN A 149 17.01 17.82 -36.57
CA ASN A 149 16.13 17.26 -37.61
C ASN A 149 15.92 15.74 -37.73
N ASN A 150 14.66 15.38 -37.41
CA ASN A 150 13.70 14.52 -38.12
C ASN A 150 14.09 13.09 -38.53
N LYS A 151 13.24 12.11 -38.17
CA LYS A 151 12.17 11.58 -39.07
C LYS A 151 11.58 10.25 -38.56
N MET A 152 10.26 10.24 -38.53
CA MET A 152 9.34 9.12 -38.30
C MET A 152 9.42 8.07 -39.44
N THR A 153 9.41 6.77 -39.11
CA THR A 153 8.84 5.73 -39.99
C THR A 153 8.23 4.60 -39.16
N ALA A 154 6.95 4.36 -39.41
CA ALA A 154 6.17 3.20 -38.96
C ALA A 154 6.32 2.07 -39.98
N GLU A 155 6.30 0.81 -39.52
CA GLU A 155 5.91 -0.32 -40.36
C GLU A 155 5.37 -1.48 -39.51
N CYS A 156 4.28 -2.08 -40.02
CA CYS A 156 3.40 -3.06 -39.38
C CYS A 156 3.77 -4.51 -39.77
N CYS A 157 3.51 -5.42 -38.83
CA CYS A 157 3.00 -6.80 -38.94
C CYS A 157 3.70 -7.85 -39.83
N GLY A 158 3.96 -9.02 -39.21
CA GLY A 158 4.13 -10.29 -39.93
C GLY A 158 4.32 -11.50 -38.99
N ASN A 159 3.28 -12.30 -38.82
CA ASN A 159 3.31 -13.59 -38.11
C ASN A 159 4.08 -14.65 -38.92
N HIS A 160 4.88 -15.49 -38.25
CA HIS A 160 5.16 -16.85 -38.71
C HIS A 160 5.37 -17.80 -37.51
N VAL A 161 4.59 -18.87 -37.48
CA VAL A 161 4.67 -19.99 -36.53
C VAL A 161 5.68 -21.01 -37.06
N SER A 162 6.59 -21.48 -36.22
CA SER A 162 7.28 -22.78 -36.39
C SER A 162 7.73 -23.30 -35.02
N ASP A 163 7.27 -24.51 -34.68
CA ASP A 163 7.69 -25.31 -33.54
C ASP A 163 9.15 -25.77 -33.68
N SER A 164 9.90 -25.82 -32.56
CA SER A 164 10.95 -26.83 -32.30
C SER A 164 11.43 -26.77 -30.85
N ASN A 165 11.39 -27.93 -30.20
CA ASN A 165 11.95 -28.24 -28.87
C ASN A 165 13.47 -28.03 -28.82
N GLY A 166 13.97 -27.35 -27.78
CA GLY A 166 15.40 -27.38 -27.42
C GLY A 166 15.83 -26.22 -26.53
N ASN A 167 16.18 -26.51 -25.27
CA ASN A 167 16.94 -25.70 -24.31
C ASN A 167 17.14 -24.21 -24.64
N VAL A 168 16.31 -23.35 -24.04
CA VAL A 168 16.53 -21.90 -24.03
C VAL A 168 17.37 -21.57 -22.79
N PRO A 169 18.59 -21.00 -22.92
CA PRO A 169 19.23 -20.33 -21.80
C PRO A 169 18.37 -19.12 -21.48
N SER A 170 17.89 -19.01 -20.25
CA SER A 170 17.10 -17.87 -19.78
C SER A 170 17.89 -16.58 -20.01
N SER A 171 17.59 -15.89 -21.10
CA SER A 171 18.01 -14.52 -21.32
C SER A 171 17.52 -13.67 -20.14
N PRO A 172 18.33 -12.74 -19.60
CA PRO A 172 17.82 -11.76 -18.65
C PRO A 172 16.59 -11.10 -19.27
N ARG A 173 15.49 -11.10 -18.53
CA ARG A 173 14.22 -10.49 -18.92
C ARG A 173 14.48 -9.05 -19.42
N ASP A 174 14.14 -8.77 -20.67
CA ASP A 174 14.21 -7.45 -21.35
C ASP A 174 13.37 -6.33 -20.68
N TRP A 175 12.81 -6.56 -19.49
CA TRP A 175 12.06 -5.57 -18.70
C TRP A 175 12.96 -4.62 -17.90
N LEU A 176 14.25 -4.92 -17.81
CA LEU A 176 15.24 -4.05 -17.16
C LEU A 176 15.76 -3.04 -18.18
N ASP A 177 14.91 -2.13 -18.65
CA ASP A 177 15.43 -0.87 -19.20
C ASP A 177 16.31 -0.24 -18.10
N PRO A 178 17.60 0.09 -18.36
CA PRO A 178 18.46 0.78 -17.41
C PRO A 178 17.82 2.03 -16.79
N SER A 179 16.81 2.62 -17.44
CA SER A 179 16.02 3.72 -16.89
C SER A 179 15.21 3.38 -15.63
N PHE A 180 14.91 2.09 -15.37
CA PHE A 180 14.25 1.64 -14.14
C PHE A 180 15.20 1.36 -12.98
N GLN A 181 16.53 1.45 -13.18
CA GLN A 181 17.56 1.40 -12.12
C GLN A 181 17.63 2.71 -11.31
N LEU A 182 16.48 3.31 -11.02
CA LEU A 182 16.40 4.46 -10.13
C LEU A 182 16.54 3.95 -8.70
N HIS A 183 17.44 4.55 -7.93
CA HIS A 183 17.42 4.45 -6.47
C HIS A 183 16.03 4.87 -5.98
N VAL A 184 15.20 3.87 -5.65
CA VAL A 184 13.80 4.10 -5.26
C VAL A 184 13.80 4.76 -3.88
N PRO A 185 13.14 5.92 -3.71
CA PRO A 185 12.98 6.53 -2.41
C PRO A 185 12.34 5.55 -1.40
N LEU A 186 12.82 5.52 -0.16
CA LEU A 186 12.28 4.61 0.87
C LEU A 186 10.77 4.77 1.06
N VAL A 187 10.24 5.99 0.92
CA VAL A 187 8.80 6.27 0.98
C VAL A 187 7.99 5.48 -0.06
N ASP A 188 8.55 5.20 -1.23
CA ASP A 188 7.88 4.43 -2.28
C ASP A 188 7.96 2.93 -2.00
N VAL A 189 9.07 2.46 -1.41
CA VAL A 189 9.19 1.07 -0.89
C VAL A 189 8.19 0.82 0.24
N ASP A 190 8.03 1.78 1.16
CA ASP A 190 7.06 1.70 2.26
C ASP A 190 5.61 1.64 1.77
N LYS A 191 5.31 2.29 0.64
CA LYS A 191 4.01 2.13 -0.02
C LYS A 191 3.83 0.72 -0.55
N VAL A 192 4.82 0.10 -1.19
CA VAL A 192 4.74 -1.30 -1.61
C VAL A 192 4.54 -2.23 -0.41
N ARG A 193 5.23 -2.00 0.72
CA ARG A 193 4.99 -2.73 1.98
C ARG A 193 3.56 -2.58 2.47
N CYS A 194 2.99 -1.38 2.35
CA CYS A 194 1.59 -1.13 2.69
C CYS A 194 0.64 -1.93 1.79
N ILE A 195 0.92 -2.00 0.48
CA ILE A 195 0.11 -2.81 -0.45
C ILE A 195 0.10 -4.29 -0.03
N LEU A 196 1.24 -4.87 0.36
CA LEU A 196 1.28 -6.26 0.82
C LEU A 196 0.38 -6.51 2.03
N ARG A 197 0.28 -5.55 2.96
CA ARG A 197 -0.67 -5.62 4.08
C ARG A 197 -2.12 -5.46 3.63
N ASN A 198 -2.39 -4.56 2.67
CA ASN A 198 -3.72 -4.40 2.10
C ASN A 198 -4.20 -5.67 1.37
N ILE A 199 -3.30 -6.45 0.76
CA ILE A 199 -3.65 -7.77 0.19
C ILE A 199 -4.20 -8.69 1.28
N VAL A 200 -3.59 -8.71 2.47
CA VAL A 200 -4.09 -9.53 3.59
C VAL A 200 -5.50 -9.12 3.96
N ARG A 201 -5.73 -7.82 4.15
CA ARG A 201 -7.04 -7.27 4.51
C ARG A 201 -8.11 -7.63 3.46
N ASP A 202 -7.83 -7.36 2.19
CA ASP A 202 -8.85 -7.41 1.13
C ASP A 202 -9.03 -8.81 0.54
N TRP A 203 -7.97 -9.64 0.52
CA TRP A 203 -7.94 -10.84 -0.31
C TRP A 203 -7.35 -12.07 0.37
N ALA A 204 -6.90 -12.00 1.63
CA ALA A 204 -6.53 -13.21 2.36
C ALA A 204 -7.65 -13.63 3.32
N ALA A 205 -7.70 -14.93 3.63
CA ALA A 205 -8.63 -15.45 4.64
C ALA A 205 -8.37 -14.83 6.02
N GLU A 206 -7.11 -14.50 6.33
CA GLU A 206 -6.74 -13.82 7.58
C GLU A 206 -7.42 -12.47 7.76
N GLY A 207 -7.69 -11.75 6.66
CA GLY A 207 -8.37 -10.46 6.68
C GLY A 207 -9.88 -10.55 6.95
N GLN A 208 -10.48 -11.75 6.97
CA GLN A 208 -11.93 -11.91 7.06
C GLN A 208 -12.53 -11.21 8.29
N LYS A 209 -11.88 -11.33 9.46
CA LYS A 209 -12.37 -10.68 10.69
C LYS A 209 -12.40 -9.16 10.58
N GLU A 210 -11.41 -8.57 9.92
CA GLU A 210 -11.36 -7.12 9.69
C GLU A 210 -12.44 -6.69 8.69
N ARG A 211 -12.61 -7.45 7.60
CA ARG A 211 -13.69 -7.22 6.64
C ARG A 211 -15.07 -7.36 7.26
N ASP A 212 -15.27 -8.31 8.17
CA ASP A 212 -16.54 -8.46 8.89
C ASP A 212 -16.84 -7.26 9.79
N GLN A 213 -15.82 -6.58 10.31
CA GLN A 213 -16.01 -5.37 11.14
C GLN A 213 -16.23 -4.11 10.28
N CYS A 214 -15.60 -4.04 9.10
CA CYS A 214 -15.60 -2.85 8.27
C CYS A 214 -16.64 -2.89 7.14
N TYR A 215 -16.70 -4.00 6.39
CA TYR A 215 -17.51 -4.12 5.17
C TYR A 215 -18.91 -4.63 5.45
N LYS A 216 -19.05 -5.62 6.33
CA LYS A 216 -20.35 -6.23 6.63
C LYS A 216 -21.41 -5.21 7.07
N PRO A 217 -21.13 -4.21 7.94
CA PRO A 217 -22.12 -3.20 8.27
C PRO A 217 -22.60 -2.40 7.05
N ILE A 218 -21.69 -2.09 6.10
CA ILE A 218 -22.02 -1.38 4.85
C ILE A 218 -22.91 -2.26 3.97
N LEU A 219 -22.55 -3.53 3.80
CA LEU A 219 -23.30 -4.51 3.00
C LEU A 219 -24.70 -4.78 3.56
N GLU A 220 -24.83 -4.84 4.89
CA GLU A 220 -26.11 -5.00 5.59
C GLU A 220 -27.00 -3.77 5.40
N GLU A 221 -26.44 -2.57 5.52
CA GLU A 221 -27.17 -1.33 5.29
C GLU A 221 -27.65 -1.21 3.83
N LEU A 222 -26.79 -1.54 2.86
CA LEU A 222 -27.18 -1.59 1.45
C LEU A 222 -28.32 -2.58 1.19
N ASN A 223 -28.32 -3.75 1.85
CA ASN A 223 -29.41 -4.70 1.76
C ASN A 223 -30.70 -4.19 2.41
N SER A 224 -30.60 -3.46 3.52
CA SER A 224 -31.73 -2.86 4.24
C SER A 224 -32.39 -1.75 3.41
N LEU A 225 -31.59 -0.86 2.80
CA LEU A 225 -32.07 0.27 2.00
C LEU A 225 -32.62 -0.15 0.64
N PHE A 226 -32.07 -1.22 0.05
CA PHE A 226 -32.47 -1.72 -1.27
C PHE A 226 -32.95 -3.17 -1.21
N PRO A 227 -34.07 -3.50 -0.54
CA PRO A 227 -34.50 -4.88 -0.29
C PRO A 227 -35.12 -5.56 -1.52
N SER A 228 -35.66 -4.78 -2.46
CA SER A 228 -36.32 -5.27 -3.68
C SER A 228 -35.58 -4.78 -4.92
N ARG A 229 -34.45 -5.43 -5.24
CA ARG A 229 -33.62 -5.08 -6.39
C ARG A 229 -34.20 -5.69 -7.67
N CYS A 230 -34.33 -4.87 -8.71
CA CYS A 230 -34.76 -5.32 -10.03
C CYS A 230 -33.54 -5.70 -10.86
N ASN A 231 -33.47 -6.94 -11.36
CA ASN A 231 -32.36 -7.37 -12.23
C ASN A 231 -32.26 -6.58 -13.55
N LYS A 232 -33.34 -5.91 -13.98
CA LYS A 232 -33.34 -5.08 -15.20
C LYS A 232 -32.87 -3.65 -14.96
N SER A 233 -32.90 -3.19 -13.71
CA SER A 233 -32.50 -1.83 -13.31
C SER A 233 -31.89 -1.91 -11.90
N PRO A 234 -30.73 -2.59 -11.77
CA PRO A 234 -30.04 -2.69 -10.49
C PRO A 234 -29.61 -1.30 -10.00
N PRO A 235 -29.65 -1.04 -8.68
CA PRO A 235 -29.12 0.19 -8.11
C PRO A 235 -27.61 0.31 -8.35
N THR A 236 -27.14 1.53 -8.60
CA THR A 236 -25.73 1.85 -8.77
C THR A 236 -25.11 2.26 -7.44
N CYS A 237 -23.91 1.76 -7.14
CA CYS A 237 -23.13 2.10 -5.97
C CYS A 237 -21.71 2.50 -6.37
N LEU A 238 -21.27 3.67 -5.91
CA LEU A 238 -19.91 4.16 -6.07
C LEU A 238 -19.15 3.95 -4.76
N VAL A 239 -17.92 3.42 -4.84
CA VAL A 239 -17.02 3.19 -3.71
C VAL A 239 -15.75 4.03 -3.90
N PRO A 240 -15.71 5.28 -3.39
CA PRO A 240 -14.51 6.11 -3.42
C PRO A 240 -13.41 5.52 -2.53
N GLY A 241 -12.15 5.59 -2.96
CA GLY A 241 -11.03 5.01 -2.23
C GLY A 241 -11.16 3.50 -2.07
N ALA A 242 -11.51 2.80 -3.15
CA ALA A 242 -11.82 1.37 -3.14
C ALA A 242 -10.62 0.46 -2.81
N GLY A 243 -9.39 1.00 -2.76
CA GLY A 243 -8.19 0.23 -2.45
C GLY A 243 -7.97 -0.89 -3.47
N LEU A 244 -7.97 -2.14 -3.01
CA LEU A 244 -7.79 -3.30 -3.88
C LEU A 244 -9.11 -3.81 -4.50
N GLY A 245 -10.24 -3.17 -4.18
CA GLY A 245 -11.53 -3.39 -4.83
C GLY A 245 -12.42 -4.46 -4.18
N ARG A 246 -12.04 -5.01 -3.02
CA ARG A 246 -12.81 -6.09 -2.37
C ARG A 246 -14.22 -5.68 -2.00
N LEU A 247 -14.40 -4.52 -1.36
CA LEU A 247 -15.75 -4.03 -0.99
C LEU A 247 -16.61 -3.78 -2.23
N ALA A 248 -16.04 -3.14 -3.26
CA ALA A 248 -16.76 -2.89 -4.52
C ALA A 248 -17.18 -4.20 -5.20
N LEU A 249 -16.33 -5.24 -5.15
CA LEU A 249 -16.68 -6.58 -5.62
C LEU A 249 -17.84 -7.18 -4.79
N GLU A 250 -17.77 -7.15 -3.46
CA GLU A 250 -18.84 -7.71 -2.61
C GLU A 250 -20.19 -6.99 -2.79
N ILE A 251 -20.17 -5.68 -3.01
CA ILE A 251 -21.37 -4.90 -3.37
C ILE A 251 -21.93 -5.37 -4.73
N SER A 252 -21.06 -5.62 -5.72
CA SER A 252 -21.50 -6.19 -6.99
C SER A 252 -22.14 -7.56 -6.80
N CYS A 253 -21.56 -8.44 -5.97
CA CYS A 253 -22.12 -9.75 -5.66
C CYS A 253 -23.53 -9.69 -5.01
N LEU A 254 -23.89 -8.58 -4.37
CA LEU A 254 -25.25 -8.36 -3.84
C LEU A 254 -26.28 -7.97 -4.92
N GLY A 255 -25.85 -7.80 -6.17
CA GLY A 255 -26.71 -7.44 -7.30
C GLY A 255 -26.75 -5.95 -7.64
N PHE A 256 -25.79 -5.16 -7.14
CA PHE A 256 -25.62 -3.76 -7.52
C PHE A 256 -24.77 -3.63 -8.79
N VAL A 257 -24.92 -2.50 -9.49
CA VAL A 257 -23.90 -2.00 -10.42
C VAL A 257 -22.89 -1.26 -9.55
N SER A 258 -21.69 -1.80 -9.42
CA SER A 258 -20.70 -1.33 -8.45
C SER A 258 -19.49 -0.78 -9.16
N GLN A 259 -19.14 0.47 -8.86
CA GLN A 259 -17.91 1.07 -9.37
C GLN A 259 -17.01 1.43 -8.19
N GLY A 260 -15.81 0.86 -8.14
CA GLY A 260 -14.76 1.35 -7.26
C GLY A 260 -14.00 2.49 -7.92
N ASN A 261 -13.60 3.50 -7.14
CA ASN A 261 -12.71 4.57 -7.58
C ASN A 261 -11.44 4.56 -6.72
N GLU A 262 -10.28 4.69 -7.36
CA GLU A 262 -9.00 4.75 -6.67
C GLU A 262 -8.00 5.62 -7.43
N PHE A 263 -7.27 6.45 -6.70
CA PHE A 263 -6.29 7.38 -7.28
C PHE A 263 -4.87 6.81 -7.25
N SER A 264 -4.56 5.97 -6.25
CA SER A 264 -3.23 5.42 -6.06
C SER A 264 -2.90 4.36 -7.10
N TYR A 265 -1.96 4.67 -8.00
CA TYR A 265 -1.39 3.69 -8.93
C TYR A 265 -0.79 2.46 -8.23
N TYR A 266 -0.32 2.58 -6.97
CA TYR A 266 0.09 1.42 -6.19
C TYR A 266 -1.06 0.44 -6.00
N MET A 267 -2.23 0.94 -5.58
CA MET A 267 -3.44 0.14 -5.38
C MET A 267 -3.96 -0.38 -6.72
N MET A 268 -4.02 0.46 -7.75
CA MET A 268 -4.58 0.09 -9.07
C MET A 268 -3.81 -1.01 -9.78
N ILE A 269 -2.49 -0.97 -9.77
CA ILE A 269 -1.68 -2.05 -10.37
C ILE A 269 -1.96 -3.38 -9.65
N CYS A 270 -1.99 -3.37 -8.31
CA CYS A 270 -2.24 -4.57 -7.52
C CYS A 270 -3.70 -5.06 -7.65
N SER A 271 -4.68 -4.16 -7.62
CA SER A 271 -6.10 -4.46 -7.81
C SER A 271 -6.34 -5.09 -9.18
N SER A 272 -5.78 -4.50 -10.24
CA SER A 272 -5.90 -5.04 -11.60
C SER A 272 -5.29 -6.44 -11.71
N PHE A 273 -4.15 -6.70 -11.07
CA PHE A 273 -3.57 -8.03 -10.98
C PHE A 273 -4.52 -9.04 -10.31
N ILE A 274 -5.04 -8.70 -9.12
CA ILE A 274 -5.91 -9.62 -8.37
C ILE A 274 -7.21 -9.87 -9.13
N LEU A 275 -7.89 -8.81 -9.56
CA LEU A 275 -9.20 -8.88 -10.20
C LEU A 275 -9.18 -9.52 -11.58
N ASN A 276 -8.12 -9.30 -12.37
CA ASN A 276 -8.11 -9.67 -13.79
C ASN A 276 -7.12 -10.78 -14.16
N GLN A 277 -6.07 -11.02 -13.36
CA GLN A 277 -5.01 -11.98 -13.72
C GLN A 277 -5.06 -13.28 -12.91
N THR A 278 -5.62 -13.25 -11.71
CA THR A 278 -5.78 -14.45 -10.88
C THR A 278 -6.84 -15.39 -11.47
N GLN A 279 -6.53 -16.68 -11.51
CA GLN A 279 -7.40 -17.73 -12.04
C GLN A 279 -8.03 -18.61 -10.95
N ASN A 280 -7.40 -18.71 -9.77
CA ASN A 280 -7.87 -19.59 -8.70
C ASN A 280 -7.78 -18.91 -7.32
N ALA A 281 -8.64 -19.37 -6.40
CA ALA A 281 -8.46 -19.04 -4.99
C ALA A 281 -7.20 -19.72 -4.44
N GLY A 282 -6.44 -19.01 -3.60
CA GLY A 282 -5.20 -19.48 -2.99
C GLY A 282 -4.03 -19.64 -3.97
N GLU A 283 -4.11 -19.04 -5.17
CA GLU A 283 -3.09 -19.18 -6.22
C GLU A 283 -1.73 -18.60 -5.82
N TRP A 284 -1.73 -17.51 -5.05
CA TRP A 284 -0.53 -16.74 -4.73
C TRP A 284 -0.24 -16.80 -3.24
N THR A 285 1.03 -16.65 -2.88
CA THR A 285 1.49 -16.60 -1.48
C THR A 285 2.45 -15.43 -1.29
N ILE A 286 2.24 -14.65 -0.24
CA ILE A 286 3.08 -13.52 0.17
C ILE A 286 3.56 -13.69 1.62
N TYR A 287 4.57 -12.90 1.98
CA TYR A 287 5.12 -12.83 3.34
C TYR A 287 5.03 -11.39 3.85
N PRO A 288 3.83 -10.91 4.24
CA PRO A 288 3.57 -9.50 4.51
C PRO A 288 4.23 -8.99 5.81
N TRP A 289 4.66 -9.91 6.69
CA TRP A 289 5.14 -9.59 8.05
C TRP A 289 6.67 -9.53 8.18
N ILE A 290 7.42 -9.84 7.12
CA ILE A 290 8.89 -9.94 7.17
C ILE A 290 9.59 -8.62 7.55
N HIS A 291 8.92 -7.49 7.40
CA HIS A 291 9.43 -6.16 7.76
C HIS A 291 9.11 -5.76 9.21
N SER A 292 8.35 -6.57 9.94
CA SER A 292 8.00 -6.33 11.35
C SER A 292 9.01 -7.02 12.26
N ASN A 293 10.00 -6.26 12.73
CA ASN A 293 11.09 -6.76 13.58
C ASN A 293 10.76 -6.74 15.08
N CYS A 294 9.56 -6.30 15.46
CA CYS A 294 9.12 -6.20 16.85
C CYS A 294 7.68 -6.68 16.97
N ASN A 295 7.27 -6.98 18.22
CA ASN A 295 5.92 -7.47 18.54
C ASN A 295 5.54 -8.79 17.84
N SER A 296 6.53 -9.60 17.48
CA SER A 296 6.38 -11.00 17.09
C SER A 296 6.70 -11.87 18.30
N LEU A 297 5.89 -12.91 18.56
CA LEU A 297 6.16 -13.85 19.66
C LEU A 297 7.23 -14.87 19.27
N SER A 298 7.35 -15.14 17.97
CA SER A 298 8.31 -16.09 17.39
C SER A 298 8.80 -15.64 16.01
N ASP A 299 9.92 -16.21 15.56
CA ASP A 299 10.43 -16.03 14.19
C ASP A 299 9.43 -16.57 13.14
N SER A 300 8.68 -17.62 13.49
CA SER A 300 7.61 -18.15 12.64
C SER A 300 6.50 -17.14 12.40
N ASP A 301 6.19 -16.24 13.35
CA ASP A 301 5.17 -15.22 13.15
C ASP A 301 5.59 -14.19 12.10
N GLN A 302 6.88 -13.82 12.11
CA GLN A 302 7.44 -12.87 11.13
C GLN A 302 7.53 -13.49 9.73
N LEU A 303 7.88 -14.79 9.66
CA LEU A 303 8.12 -15.51 8.41
C LEU A 303 6.89 -16.28 7.88
N ARG A 304 5.72 -16.14 8.51
CA ARG A 304 4.52 -16.90 8.11
C ARG A 304 4.04 -16.52 6.70
N PRO A 305 3.74 -17.51 5.85
CA PRO A 305 3.13 -17.28 4.54
C PRO A 305 1.65 -16.94 4.66
N VAL A 306 1.14 -16.11 3.74
CA VAL A 306 -0.28 -15.79 3.59
C VAL A 306 -0.69 -16.03 2.15
N SER A 307 -1.67 -16.91 1.93
CA SER A 307 -2.22 -17.22 0.60
C SER A 307 -3.36 -16.29 0.20
N PHE A 308 -3.43 -15.94 -1.09
CA PHE A 308 -4.46 -15.07 -1.67
C PHE A 308 -4.68 -15.39 -3.17
N PRO A 309 -5.82 -14.98 -3.76
CA PRO A 309 -6.99 -14.47 -3.09
C PRO A 309 -7.80 -15.60 -2.42
N ASP A 310 -8.51 -15.33 -1.34
CA ASP A 310 -9.38 -16.28 -0.64
C ASP A 310 -10.63 -16.66 -1.44
N ILE A 311 -11.02 -15.80 -2.38
CA ILE A 311 -12.06 -16.04 -3.39
C ILE A 311 -11.50 -15.75 -4.78
N HIS A 312 -11.88 -16.52 -5.79
CA HIS A 312 -11.54 -16.18 -7.18
C HIS A 312 -12.52 -15.10 -7.69
N PRO A 313 -12.05 -13.88 -8.04
CA PRO A 313 -12.92 -12.74 -8.34
C PRO A 313 -13.91 -12.99 -9.48
N ALA A 314 -13.46 -13.61 -10.58
CA ALA A 314 -14.32 -13.84 -11.75
C ALA A 314 -15.44 -14.87 -11.49
N SER A 315 -15.27 -15.75 -10.48
CA SER A 315 -16.31 -16.69 -10.06
C SER A 315 -17.04 -16.29 -8.78
N ALA A 316 -16.80 -15.08 -8.26
CA ALA A 316 -17.41 -14.61 -7.01
C ALA A 316 -18.90 -14.23 -7.14
N GLY A 317 -19.46 -14.30 -8.36
CA GLY A 317 -20.86 -13.92 -8.62
C GLY A 317 -21.04 -12.42 -8.85
N ILE A 318 -20.02 -11.73 -9.36
CA ILE A 318 -20.12 -10.33 -9.77
C ILE A 318 -21.17 -10.13 -10.87
N THR A 319 -21.84 -8.99 -10.86
CA THR A 319 -22.71 -8.55 -11.94
C THR A 319 -21.89 -8.03 -13.12
N GLU A 320 -22.51 -7.92 -14.31
CA GLU A 320 -21.89 -7.24 -15.46
C GLU A 320 -21.57 -5.75 -15.20
N GLY A 321 -22.08 -5.19 -14.10
CA GLY A 321 -21.88 -3.80 -13.70
C GLY A 321 -20.71 -3.56 -12.75
N PHE A 322 -19.83 -4.53 -12.51
CA PHE A 322 -18.61 -4.30 -11.70
C PHE A 322 -17.53 -3.58 -12.51
N SER A 323 -17.01 -2.46 -11.99
CA SER A 323 -15.91 -1.72 -12.63
C SER A 323 -14.99 -1.03 -11.61
N MET A 324 -13.79 -0.67 -12.05
CA MET A 324 -12.84 0.14 -11.30
C MET A 324 -12.42 1.35 -12.14
N CYS A 325 -12.44 2.54 -11.57
CA CYS A 325 -12.06 3.80 -12.20
C CYS A 325 -10.82 4.40 -11.52
N GLY A 326 -9.80 4.73 -12.32
CA GLY A 326 -8.58 5.39 -11.85
C GLY A 326 -8.72 6.91 -11.91
N GLY A 327 -8.40 7.60 -10.82
CA GLY A 327 -8.38 9.07 -10.78
C GLY A 327 -8.84 9.65 -9.44
N ASP A 328 -8.65 10.96 -9.27
CA ASP A 328 -9.14 11.66 -8.08
C ASP A 328 -10.67 11.66 -8.06
N PHE A 329 -11.25 11.34 -6.91
CA PHE A 329 -12.70 11.20 -6.76
C PHE A 329 -13.46 12.47 -7.17
N VAL A 330 -13.00 13.64 -6.72
CA VAL A 330 -13.71 14.89 -7.01
C VAL A 330 -13.56 15.24 -8.49
N GLU A 331 -12.36 15.09 -9.05
CA GLU A 331 -12.13 15.39 -10.46
C GLU A 331 -12.95 14.48 -11.39
N VAL A 332 -12.99 13.18 -11.11
CA VAL A 332 -13.71 12.19 -11.94
C VAL A 332 -15.23 12.38 -11.87
N TYR A 333 -15.78 12.70 -10.70
CA TYR A 333 -17.24 12.71 -10.48
C TYR A 333 -17.82 14.12 -10.25
N SER A 334 -17.09 15.19 -10.64
CA SER A 334 -17.56 16.59 -10.53
C SER A 334 -18.41 17.08 -11.70
N ASP A 335 -18.54 16.29 -12.77
CA ASP A 335 -19.29 16.70 -13.97
C ASP A 335 -20.78 16.92 -13.62
N PRO A 336 -21.31 18.16 -13.75
CA PRO A 336 -22.70 18.46 -13.45
C PRO A 336 -23.70 17.67 -14.30
N SER A 337 -23.28 17.14 -15.45
CA SER A 337 -24.11 16.28 -16.29
C SER A 337 -24.33 14.88 -15.71
N GLN A 338 -23.55 14.48 -14.70
CA GLN A 338 -23.75 13.24 -13.94
C GLN A 338 -24.79 13.38 -12.82
N VAL A 339 -25.23 14.61 -12.53
CA VAL A 339 -26.38 14.88 -11.66
C VAL A 339 -27.64 14.71 -12.51
N GLU A 340 -28.06 13.46 -12.75
CA GLU A 340 -29.40 13.22 -13.28
C GLU A 340 -30.45 13.42 -12.16
N ASP A 341 -31.59 14.02 -12.53
CA ASP A 341 -32.73 14.45 -11.69
C ASP A 341 -33.34 13.35 -10.78
#